data_AF-A0A0N5AZT6-F1
#
_entry.id   AF-A0A0N5AZT6-F1
#
_cell.length_a   1.000
_cell.length_b   1.000
_cell.length_c   1.000
_cell.angle_alpha   90.00
_cell.angle_beta   90.00
_cell.angle_gamma   90.00
#
_symmetry.space_group_name_H-M   'P 1'
#
loop_
_entity.id
_entity.type
_entity.pdbx_description
1 polymer ?
#
loop_
_entity_poly.entity_id
_entity_poly.type
_entity_poly.pdbx_seq_one_letter_code
_entity_poly.pdbx_strand_id
1 'polypeptide(L)'
;AVKCNLTLRNPSDRDVIFKVKTTVPKRYCVRPNSGIIGPGETSSVAVMLQPIDAASIENEKSKHKFKVESLFAPLEPFTLESVWKTAKPTDLMDTKLKVFFEQSGDVKQVQSLDDVQYQNKPVTSSNSVSLLY
;
A
#
# COMPACT_ATOMS: atom_id res chain seq x y z
N ALA A 1 -2.44 17.84 -4.44
CA ALA A 1 -2.21 16.94 -3.29
C ALA A 1 -1.81 15.57 -3.84
N VAL A 2 -0.79 14.94 -3.26
CA VAL A 2 -0.20 13.71 -3.82
C VAL A 2 -1.04 12.50 -3.46
N LYS A 3 -1.35 11.64 -4.43
CA LYS A 3 -2.14 10.42 -4.25
C LYS A 3 -1.50 9.23 -4.96
N CYS A 4 -1.50 8.08 -4.29
CA CYS A 4 -1.21 6.77 -4.84
C CYS A 4 -2.38 5.82 -4.55
N ASN A 5 -2.52 4.75 -5.34
CA ASN A 5 -3.47 3.66 -5.07
C ASN A 5 -2.67 2.39 -4.78
N LEU A 6 -2.88 1.80 -3.61
CA LEU A 6 -2.34 0.51 -3.21
C LEU A 6 -3.37 -0.59 -3.49
N THR A 7 -3.04 -1.50 -4.40
CA THR A 7 -3.90 -2.63 -4.79
C THR A 7 -3.66 -3.82 -3.86
N LEU A 8 -4.67 -4.20 -3.09
CA LEU A 8 -4.66 -5.37 -2.20
C LEU A 8 -5.49 -6.49 -2.84
N ARG A 9 -4.86 -7.59 -3.25
CA ARG A 9 -5.55 -8.78 -3.78
C ARG A 9 -5.61 -9.87 -2.73
N ASN A 10 -6.76 -10.53 -2.60
CA ASN A 10 -6.91 -11.77 -1.84
C ASN A 10 -6.72 -12.97 -2.79
N PRO A 11 -5.65 -13.78 -2.65
CA PRO A 11 -5.46 -14.98 -3.47
C PRO A 11 -6.13 -16.23 -2.88
N SER A 12 -6.77 -16.12 -1.71
CA SER A 12 -7.35 -17.27 -0.99
C SER A 12 -8.82 -17.53 -1.31
N ASP A 13 -9.30 -18.65 -0.80
CA ASP A 13 -10.68 -19.16 -0.86
C ASP A 13 -11.59 -18.61 0.25
N ARG A 14 -11.08 -17.73 1.13
CA ARG A 14 -11.79 -17.18 2.29
C ARG A 14 -11.72 -15.66 2.33
N ASP A 15 -12.70 -15.04 2.99
CA ASP A 15 -12.66 -13.63 3.34
C ASP A 15 -11.38 -13.28 4.12
N VAL A 16 -10.69 -12.22 3.69
CA VAL A 16 -9.50 -11.67 4.36
C VAL A 16 -9.80 -10.28 4.88
N ILE A 17 -9.64 -10.10 6.19
CA ILE A 17 -9.74 -8.82 6.88
C ILE A 17 -8.38 -8.13 6.80
N PHE A 18 -8.34 -6.85 6.42
CA PHE A 18 -7.09 -6.08 6.29
C PHE A 18 -7.11 -4.76 7.08
N LYS A 19 -5.92 -4.24 7.42
CA LYS A 19 -5.71 -2.94 8.06
C LYS A 19 -4.38 -2.32 7.65
N VAL A 20 -4.42 -1.06 7.22
CA VAL A 20 -3.28 -0.29 6.75
C VAL A 20 -2.81 0.67 7.85
N LYS A 21 -1.60 0.46 8.34
CA LYS A 21 -0.90 1.30 9.32
C LYS A 21 0.26 2.06 8.65
N THR A 22 0.68 3.18 9.24
CA THR A 22 1.84 3.97 8.81
C THR A 22 2.62 4.50 10.00
N THR A 23 3.93 4.72 9.84
CA THR A 23 4.79 5.33 10.87
C THR A 23 4.49 6.81 11.12
N VAL A 24 3.79 7.48 10.20
CA VAL A 24 3.54 8.94 10.23
C VAL A 24 2.08 9.28 9.92
N PRO A 25 1.11 8.88 10.76
CA PRO A 25 -0.33 9.01 10.47
C PRO A 25 -0.78 10.46 10.24
N LYS A 26 -0.14 11.46 10.87
CA LYS A 26 -0.43 12.88 10.63
C LYS A 26 -0.09 13.35 9.20
N ARG A 27 0.77 12.62 8.46
CA ARG A 27 1.16 12.94 7.08
C ARG A 27 0.28 12.27 6.02
N TYR A 28 -0.62 11.35 6.38
CA TYR A 28 -1.37 10.53 5.42
C TYR A 28 -2.85 10.39 5.73
N CYS A 29 -3.69 10.61 4.71
CA CYS A 29 -5.06 10.11 4.69
C CYS A 29 -5.10 8.80 3.91
N VAL A 30 -5.70 7.75 4.49
CA VAL A 30 -5.80 6.41 3.89
C VAL A 30 -7.28 6.02 3.81
N ARG A 31 -7.77 5.65 2.62
CA ARG A 31 -9.19 5.36 2.36
C ARG A 31 -9.35 4.17 1.40
N PRO A 32 -10.00 3.06 1.82
CA PRO A 32 -10.27 2.66 3.21
C PRO A 32 -8.96 2.36 3.97
N ASN A 33 -8.96 2.54 5.30
CA ASN A 33 -7.81 2.16 6.14
C ASN A 33 -7.89 0.72 6.69
N SER A 34 -9.07 0.10 6.60
CA SER A 34 -9.33 -1.30 6.95
C SER A 34 -10.63 -1.74 6.28
N GLY A 35 -10.81 -3.06 6.14
CA GLY A 35 -11.98 -3.64 5.50
C GLY A 35 -11.87 -5.15 5.36
N ILE A 36 -12.72 -5.71 4.50
CA ILE A 36 -12.75 -7.12 4.10
C ILE A 36 -12.50 -7.18 2.58
N ILE A 37 -11.88 -8.27 2.11
CA ILE A 37 -11.69 -8.60 0.69
C ILE A 37 -12.14 -10.06 0.52
N GLY A 38 -13.13 -10.31 -0.35
CA GLY A 38 -13.68 -11.64 -0.57
C GLY A 38 -12.70 -12.58 -1.30
N PRO A 39 -13.06 -13.87 -1.47
CA PRO A 39 -12.22 -14.86 -2.13
C PRO A 39 -11.85 -14.45 -3.56
N GLY A 40 -10.56 -14.47 -3.89
CA GLY A 40 -10.05 -14.04 -5.21
C GLY A 40 -10.13 -12.54 -5.52
N GLU A 41 -10.84 -11.74 -4.72
CA GLU A 41 -11.15 -10.33 -5.00
C GLU A 41 -9.94 -9.38 -4.85
N THR A 42 -10.15 -8.11 -5.18
CA THR A 42 -9.14 -7.05 -5.08
C THR A 42 -9.75 -5.74 -4.61
N SER A 43 -9.14 -5.11 -3.62
CA SER A 43 -9.52 -3.81 -3.06
C SER A 43 -8.46 -2.75 -3.34
N SER A 44 -8.90 -1.52 -3.66
CA SER A 44 -8.02 -0.39 -3.97
C SER A 44 -8.00 0.61 -2.82
N VAL A 45 -6.86 0.72 -2.13
CA VAL A 45 -6.64 1.66 -1.03
C VAL A 45 -6.00 2.95 -1.55
N ALA A 46 -6.72 4.06 -1.49
CA ALA A 46 -6.15 5.38 -1.77
C ALA A 46 -5.27 5.84 -0.60
N VAL A 47 -4.00 6.12 -0.88
CA VAL A 47 -3.04 6.74 0.03
C VAL A 47 -2.76 8.17 -0.44
N MET A 48 -3.06 9.15 0.41
CA MET A 48 -2.95 10.58 0.08
C MET A 48 -2.03 11.29 1.08
N LEU A 49 -0.93 11.86 0.58
CA LEU A 49 -0.02 12.69 1.37
C LEU A 49 -0.69 14.03 1.69
N GLN A 50 -0.65 14.45 2.95
CA GLN A 50 -1.05 15.80 3.35
C GLN A 50 -0.03 16.83 2.85
N PRO A 51 -0.43 18.07 2.52
CA PRO A 51 0.49 19.12 2.09
C PRO A 51 1.63 19.32 3.11
N ILE A 52 2.87 19.27 2.62
CA ILE A 52 4.11 19.49 3.36
C ILE A 52 5.17 20.09 2.44
N ASP A 53 6.10 20.86 3.00
CA ASP A 53 7.14 21.55 2.22
C ASP A 53 8.16 20.57 1.64
N ALA A 54 8.69 20.86 0.45
CA ALA A 54 9.67 19.98 -0.22
C ALA A 54 10.93 19.70 0.63
N ALA A 55 11.39 20.69 1.41
CA ALA A 55 12.50 20.52 2.35
C ALA A 55 12.18 19.52 3.49
N SER A 56 10.91 19.42 3.91
CA SER A 56 10.46 18.39 4.85
C SER A 56 10.45 17.00 4.19
N ILE A 57 10.02 16.90 2.92
CA ILE A 57 10.02 15.63 2.18
C ILE A 57 11.43 15.04 2.10
N GLU A 58 12.43 15.84 1.72
CA GLU A 58 13.82 15.35 1.58
C GLU A 58 14.39 14.82 2.91
N ASN A 59 14.10 15.50 4.03
CA ASN A 59 14.52 15.09 5.37
C ASN A 59 13.70 13.90 5.92
N GLU A 60 12.44 13.71 5.51
CA GLU A 60 11.54 12.67 6.07
C GLU A 60 11.34 11.43 5.19
N LYS A 61 11.72 11.45 3.91
CA LYS A 61 11.41 10.39 2.93
C LYS A 61 11.76 8.96 3.36
N SER A 62 12.88 8.76 4.06
CA SER A 62 13.33 7.44 4.54
C SER A 62 12.60 6.93 5.79
N LYS A 63 11.90 7.82 6.52
CA LYS A 63 11.18 7.54 7.78
C LYS A 63 9.76 7.02 7.51
N HIS A 64 9.22 7.32 6.33
CA HIS A 64 7.84 6.97 5.95
C HIS A 64 7.76 5.48 5.54
N LYS A 65 7.01 4.69 6.32
CA LYS A 65 6.81 3.25 6.09
C LYS A 65 5.34 2.93 6.32
N PHE A 66 4.78 2.07 5.47
CA PHE A 66 3.46 1.48 5.66
C PHE A 66 3.57 0.03 6.11
N LYS A 67 2.55 -0.47 6.80
CA LYS A 67 2.37 -1.89 7.09
C LYS A 67 0.92 -2.25 6.83
N VAL A 68 0.71 -3.20 5.92
CA VAL A 68 -0.59 -3.87 5.77
C VAL A 68 -0.56 -5.06 6.71
N GLU A 69 -1.52 -5.15 7.62
CA GLU A 69 -1.81 -6.34 8.41
C GLU A 69 -3.06 -7.01 7.83
N SER A 70 -3.09 -8.34 7.86
CA SER A 70 -4.25 -9.11 7.43
C SER A 70 -4.41 -10.41 8.21
N LEU A 71 -5.64 -10.91 8.25
CA LEU A 71 -5.99 -12.23 8.78
C LEU A 71 -7.19 -12.80 8.02
N PHE A 72 -7.46 -14.10 8.17
CA PHE A 72 -8.72 -14.68 7.72
C PHE A 72 -9.89 -14.22 8.59
N ALA A 73 -11.06 -14.02 7.98
CA ALA A 73 -12.27 -13.74 8.72
C ALA A 73 -12.70 -14.94 9.61
N PRO A 74 -13.19 -14.68 10.84
CA PRO A 74 -13.95 -15.65 11.61
C PRO A 74 -15.20 -16.13 10.86
N LEU A 75 -15.67 -17.34 11.18
CA LEU A 75 -16.95 -17.87 10.70
C LEU A 75 -18.14 -17.33 11.51
N GLU A 76 -17.90 -17.03 12.79
CA GLU A 76 -18.89 -16.42 13.70
C GLU A 76 -19.08 -14.92 13.41
N PRO A 77 -20.28 -14.35 13.64
CA PRO A 77 -20.54 -12.92 13.47
C PRO A 77 -19.53 -12.04 14.24
N PHE A 78 -18.83 -11.17 13.52
CA PHE A 78 -17.73 -10.37 14.06
C PHE A 78 -17.87 -8.89 13.72
N THR A 79 -17.15 -8.05 14.46
CA THR A 79 -16.87 -6.67 14.08
C THR A 79 -15.38 -6.56 13.73
N LEU A 80 -15.00 -5.63 12.85
CA LEU A 80 -13.59 -5.39 12.55
C LEU A 80 -12.80 -5.07 13.84
N GLU A 81 -13.39 -4.33 14.78
CA GLU A 81 -12.73 -3.99 16.03
C GLU A 81 -12.53 -5.19 16.97
N SER A 82 -13.54 -6.05 17.14
CA SER A 82 -13.41 -7.24 18.00
C SER A 82 -12.34 -8.19 17.47
N VAL A 83 -12.25 -8.35 16.14
CA VAL A 83 -11.19 -9.13 15.49
C VAL A 83 -9.79 -8.60 15.81
N TRP A 84 -9.54 -7.29 15.64
CA TRP A 84 -8.22 -6.72 15.96
C TRP A 84 -7.87 -6.72 17.46
N LYS A 85 -8.84 -7.00 18.35
CA LYS A 85 -8.64 -7.18 19.79
C LYS A 85 -8.35 -8.64 20.18
N THR A 86 -8.83 -9.63 19.43
CA THR A 86 -8.67 -11.06 19.74
C THR A 86 -7.64 -11.79 18.87
N ALA A 87 -7.20 -11.19 17.76
CA ALA A 87 -6.20 -11.75 16.85
C ALA A 87 -4.86 -12.02 17.57
N LYS A 88 -4.35 -13.26 17.47
CA LYS A 88 -3.06 -13.65 18.02
C LYS A 88 -1.92 -13.27 17.06
N PRO A 89 -0.69 -13.04 17.56
CA PRO A 89 0.49 -12.81 16.70
C PRO A 89 0.78 -13.94 15.72
N THR A 90 0.34 -15.18 16.00
CA THR A 90 0.45 -16.35 15.12
C THR A 90 -0.49 -16.29 13.91
N ASP A 91 -1.60 -15.57 14.04
CA ASP A 91 -2.72 -15.57 13.10
C ASP A 91 -2.68 -14.31 12.21
N LEU A 92 -1.76 -13.39 12.51
CA LEU A 92 -1.54 -12.12 11.84
C LEU A 92 -0.47 -12.24 10.75
N MET A 93 -0.87 -12.00 9.51
CA MET A 93 0.03 -11.78 8.39
C MET A 93 0.37 -10.28 8.32
N ASP A 94 1.62 -9.90 8.04
CA ASP A 94 1.96 -8.50 7.73
C ASP A 94 2.92 -8.32 6.56
N THR A 95 2.72 -7.25 5.82
CA THR A 95 3.57 -6.80 4.70
C THR A 95 3.99 -5.36 4.95
N LYS A 96 5.31 -5.13 4.99
CA LYS A 96 5.92 -3.81 5.22
C LYS A 96 6.28 -3.19 3.88
N LEU A 97 5.70 -2.03 3.58
CA LEU A 97 5.88 -1.31 2.32
C LEU A 97 6.76 -0.08 2.55
N LYS A 98 7.80 0.07 1.72
CA LYS A 98 8.66 1.27 1.73
C LYS A 98 8.01 2.36 0.87
N VAL A 99 8.00 3.59 1.37
CA VAL A 99 7.56 4.76 0.58
C VAL A 99 8.74 5.25 -0.27
N PHE A 100 8.44 5.61 -1.51
CA PHE A 100 9.34 6.35 -2.39
C PHE A 100 8.68 7.67 -2.78
N PHE A 101 9.49 8.72 -2.82
CA PHE A 101 9.08 10.07 -3.20
C PHE A 101 9.80 10.40 -4.50
N GLU A 102 9.02 10.65 -5.54
CA GLU A 102 9.50 10.91 -6.89
C GLU A 102 9.13 12.36 -7.23
N GLN A 103 10.11 13.19 -7.54
CA GLN A 103 9.85 14.59 -7.88
C GLN A 103 9.35 14.66 -9.32
N SER A 104 8.29 15.44 -9.57
CA SER A 104 7.59 15.55 -10.86
C SER A 104 8.43 16.09 -12.04
N GLY A 105 9.73 16.37 -11.83
CA GLY A 105 10.67 16.84 -12.85
C GLY A 105 11.71 15.82 -13.33
N ASP A 106 11.89 14.66 -12.66
CA ASP A 106 12.95 13.69 -13.00
C ASP A 106 12.54 12.70 -14.11
N VAL A 107 11.71 13.16 -15.05
CA VAL A 107 11.46 12.46 -16.32
C VAL A 107 12.67 12.68 -17.22
N LYS A 108 13.71 11.86 -17.01
CA LYS A 108 14.87 11.82 -17.90
C LYS A 108 14.41 11.47 -19.31
N GLN A 109 14.62 12.40 -20.24
CA GLN A 109 14.25 12.21 -21.64
C GLN A 109 15.01 11.03 -22.25
N VAL A 110 14.33 10.28 -23.10
CA VAL A 110 14.91 9.11 -23.77
C VAL A 110 15.62 9.56 -25.06
N GLN A 111 16.91 9.25 -25.15
CA GLN A 111 17.69 9.15 -26.38
C GLN A 111 18.51 7.84 -26.24
N SER A 112 18.09 6.73 -26.88
CA SER A 112 18.26 6.38 -28.30
C SER A 112 19.69 5.94 -28.64
N LEU A 113 19.93 4.82 -29.33
CA LEU A 113 19.01 3.85 -29.95
C LEU A 113 18.73 2.66 -28.98
N ASP A 114 18.58 1.35 -29.25
CA ASP A 114 18.79 0.45 -30.41
C ASP A 114 17.76 -0.71 -30.37
N ASP A 115 17.64 -1.49 -31.46
CA ASP A 115 16.66 -2.59 -31.61
C ASP A 115 16.96 -3.85 -30.77
N VAL A 116 15.90 -4.42 -30.15
CA VAL A 116 15.49 -5.84 -30.23
C VAL A 116 14.09 -6.00 -29.60
N GLN A 117 13.29 -6.95 -30.09
CA GLN A 117 11.86 -7.07 -29.75
C GLN A 117 11.50 -7.87 -28.49
N TYR A 118 10.25 -7.67 -28.04
CA TYR A 118 9.43 -8.52 -27.18
C TYR A 118 9.96 -8.93 -25.79
N GLN A 119 9.28 -8.47 -24.75
CA GLN A 119 8.39 -9.38 -23.99
C GLN A 119 7.43 -8.63 -23.05
N ASN A 120 6.24 -9.22 -22.83
CA ASN A 120 5.29 -8.78 -21.80
C ASN A 120 5.93 -8.99 -20.41
N LYS A 121 6.36 -7.91 -19.75
CA LYS A 121 6.66 -7.98 -18.31
C LYS A 121 5.34 -8.00 -17.53
N PRO A 122 5.15 -8.94 -16.58
CA PRO A 122 3.95 -8.95 -15.74
C PRO A 122 3.89 -7.68 -14.90
N VAL A 123 2.67 -7.27 -14.52
CA VAL A 123 2.48 -6.16 -13.57
C VAL A 123 3.03 -6.60 -12.22
N THR A 124 4.26 -6.19 -11.92
CA THR A 124 4.93 -6.50 -10.66
C THR A 124 4.09 -6.00 -9.49
N SER A 125 3.73 -6.90 -8.57
CA SER A 125 3.13 -6.54 -7.29
C SER A 125 4.16 -5.79 -6.44
N SER A 126 4.29 -4.48 -6.68
CA SER A 126 5.38 -3.69 -6.11
C SER A 126 5.17 -3.50 -4.61
N ASN A 127 6.12 -3.98 -3.81
CA ASN A 127 6.10 -3.88 -2.34
C ASN A 127 6.50 -2.46 -1.85
N SER A 128 5.98 -1.44 -2.55
CA SER A 128 6.35 -0.04 -2.42
C SER A 128 5.15 0.87 -2.66
N VAL A 129 5.15 2.04 -2.03
CA VAL A 129 4.19 3.11 -2.32
C VAL A 129 4.96 4.30 -2.89
N SER A 130 4.89 4.49 -4.21
CA SER A 130 5.47 5.66 -4.88
C SER A 130 4.51 6.85 -4.82
N LEU A 131 5.04 8.04 -4.57
CA LEU A 131 4.30 9.29 -4.41
C LEU A 131 4.99 10.40 -5.22
N LEU A 132 4.30 10.88 -6.27
CA LEU A 132 4.77 11.94 -7.16
C LEU A 132 4.46 13.33 -6.58
N TYR A 133 5.48 14.15 -6.32
CA TYR A 133 5.36 15.45 -5.65
C TYR A 133 6.00 16.63 -6.40
#